data_AF-A0A5B8FYA3-F1
#
_entry.id   AF-A0A5B8FYA3-F1
#
_cell.length_a   1.000
_cell.length_b   1.000
_cell.length_c   1.000
_cell.angle_alpha   90.00
_cell.angle_beta   90.00
_cell.angle_gamma   90.00
#
_symmetry.space_group_name_H-M   'P 1'
#
loop_
_entity.id
_entity.type
_entity.pdbx_description
1 polymer ?
#
loop_
_entity_poly.entity_id
_entity_poly.type
_entity_poly.pdbx_seq_one_letter_code
_entity_poly.pdbx_strand_id
1 'polypeptide(L)'
;MMQSALGALQDLGFGIDESSTQTGVIVGSKRAGAQLRVQVSVRALPEASGTIVRAIFQRVVNRPGAMLSTGQTLTDPALYQQFFERVAQSAFLTAHSI
;
A
#
# COMPACT_ATOMS: atom_id res chain seq x y z
N MET A 1 1.47 5.52 11.72
CA MET A 1 1.22 5.66 10.27
C MET A 1 2.00 4.67 9.42
N MET A 2 3.34 4.67 9.43
CA MET A 2 4.10 3.73 8.60
C MET A 2 3.86 2.26 8.96
N GLN A 3 3.93 1.91 10.25
CA GLN A 3 3.61 0.57 10.75
C GLN A 3 2.16 0.18 10.43
N SER A 4 1.22 1.12 10.55
CA SER A 4 -0.19 0.92 10.21
C SER A 4 -0.40 0.60 8.74
N ALA A 5 0.35 1.26 7.84
CA ALA A 5 0.35 0.95 6.41
C ALA A 5 0.95 -0.43 6.12
N LEU A 6 2.05 -0.80 6.78
CA LEU A 6 2.66 -2.13 6.63
C LEU A 6 1.70 -3.25 7.06
N GLY A 7 1.11 -3.12 8.25
CA GLY A 7 0.13 -4.09 8.75
C GLY A 7 -1.09 -4.21 7.83
N ALA A 8 -1.63 -3.08 7.37
CA ALA A 8 -2.76 -3.09 6.43
C ALA A 8 -2.44 -3.81 5.11
N LEU A 9 -1.22 -3.68 4.59
CA LEU A 9 -0.80 -4.43 3.40
C LEU A 9 -0.69 -5.94 3.69
N GLN A 10 -0.12 -6.31 4.83
CA GLN A 10 0.02 -7.71 5.25
C GLN A 10 -1.36 -8.37 5.46
N ASP A 11 -2.30 -7.67 6.10
CA ASP A 11 -3.68 -8.13 6.29
C ASP A 11 -4.44 -8.32 4.98
N LEU A 12 -4.10 -7.53 3.96
CA LEU A 12 -4.62 -7.71 2.59
C LEU A 12 -3.89 -8.81 1.82
N GLY A 13 -2.91 -9.47 2.42
CA GLY A 13 -2.13 -10.56 1.84
C GLY A 13 -1.03 -10.10 0.88
N PHE A 14 -0.59 -8.85 0.97
CA PHE A 14 0.63 -8.40 0.28
C PHE A 14 1.86 -8.78 1.11
N GLY A 15 2.86 -9.36 0.45
CA GLY A 15 4.21 -9.39 0.98
C GLY A 15 4.85 -8.00 0.87
N ILE A 16 5.79 -7.71 1.77
CA ILE A 16 6.56 -6.47 1.73
C ILE A 16 7.86 -6.74 0.98
N ASP A 17 8.05 -6.06 -0.13
CA ASP A 17 9.26 -6.18 -0.96
C ASP A 17 10.33 -5.19 -0.45
N GLU A 18 9.93 -3.96 -0.12
CA GLU A 18 10.82 -2.94 0.41
C GLU A 18 10.07 -2.00 1.38
N SER A 19 10.76 -1.53 2.42
CA SER A 19 10.27 -0.47 3.28
C SER A 19 11.42 0.43 3.71
N SER A 20 11.27 1.74 3.52
CA SER A 20 12.27 2.74 3.92
C SER A 20 11.62 3.81 4.78
N THR A 21 12.04 3.84 6.06
CA THR A 21 11.60 4.85 7.03
C THR A 21 12.09 6.25 6.66
N GLN A 22 13.28 6.32 6.07
CA GLN A 22 13.91 7.57 5.66
C GLN A 22 13.14 8.27 4.54
N THR A 23 12.70 7.52 3.52
CA THR A 23 11.93 8.08 2.39
C THR A 23 10.42 8.03 2.60
N GLY A 24 9.96 7.25 3.57
CA GLY A 24 8.54 7.02 3.83
C GLY A 24 7.87 6.16 2.75
N VAL A 25 8.62 5.31 2.05
CA VAL A 25 8.11 4.46 0.97
C VAL A 25 7.99 3.01 1.43
N ILE A 26 6.89 2.36 1.04
CA ILE A 26 6.65 0.93 1.19
C ILE A 26 6.28 0.39 -0.19
N VAL A 27 6.91 -0.71 -0.59
CA VAL A 27 6.59 -1.46 -1.80
C VAL A 27 6.20 -2.87 -1.38
N GLY A 28 5.12 -3.38 -1.97
CA GLY A 28 4.68 -4.73 -1.73
C GLY A 28 4.14 -5.41 -2.99
N SER A 29 4.06 -6.73 -2.91
CA SER A 29 3.54 -7.55 -3.99
C SER A 29 2.61 -8.64 -3.48
N LYS A 30 1.65 -9.03 -4.33
CA LYS A 30 0.70 -10.12 -4.06
C LYS A 30 0.49 -10.93 -5.32
N ARG A 31 0.40 -12.25 -5.19
CA ARG A 31 -0.06 -13.14 -6.28
C ARG A 31 -1.49 -13.55 -6.02
N ALA A 32 -2.41 -13.14 -6.88
CA ALA A 32 -3.83 -13.48 -6.80
C ALA A 32 -4.41 -13.58 -8.22
N GLY A 33 -4.15 -14.70 -8.89
CA GLY A 33 -4.43 -14.90 -10.32
C GLY A 33 -3.49 -14.11 -11.26
N ALA A 34 -3.15 -12.87 -10.90
CA ALA A 34 -2.11 -12.05 -11.51
C ALA A 34 -1.13 -11.53 -10.44
N GLN A 35 0.02 -11.00 -10.87
CA GLN A 35 0.92 -10.28 -9.97
C GLN A 35 0.37 -8.87 -9.74
N LEU A 36 0.13 -8.54 -8.49
CA LEU A 36 -0.21 -7.21 -8.03
C LEU A 36 1.02 -6.57 -7.39
N ARG A 37 1.20 -5.28 -7.61
CA ARG A 37 2.18 -4.43 -6.95
C ARG A 37 1.46 -3.30 -6.24
N VAL A 38 1.97 -2.89 -5.11
CA VAL A 38 1.51 -1.73 -4.37
C VAL A 38 2.69 -0.86 -4.01
N GLN A 39 2.53 0.44 -4.16
CA GLN A 39 3.44 1.43 -3.62
C GLN A 39 2.67 2.34 -2.68
N VAL A 40 3.13 2.47 -1.45
CA VAL A 40 2.60 3.39 -0.46
C VAL A 40 3.66 4.42 -0.12
N SER A 41 3.30 5.70 -0.14
CA SER A 41 4.14 6.80 0.34
C SER A 41 3.47 7.47 1.54
N VAL A 42 4.23 7.60 2.61
CA VAL A 42 3.82 8.19 3.89
C VAL A 42 4.68 9.43 4.11
N ARG A 43 4.06 10.60 4.22
CA ARG A 43 4.77 11.89 4.41
C ARG A 43 4.12 12.69 5.54
N ALA A 44 4.92 13.13 6.51
CA ALA A 44 4.47 14.09 7.51
C ALA A 44 4.26 15.47 6.88
N LEU A 45 3.22 16.18 7.30
CA LEU A 45 2.99 17.56 6.89
C LEU A 45 3.83 18.49 7.78
N PRO A 46 4.72 19.34 7.23
CA PRO A 46 5.56 20.21 8.04
C PRO A 46 4.76 21.26 8.83
N GLU A 47 3.64 21.75 8.27
CA GLU A 47 2.86 22.85 8.82
C GLU A 47 1.53 22.42 9.46
N ALA A 48 1.23 21.11 9.47
CA ALA A 48 0.03 20.57 10.06
C ALA A 48 0.36 19.32 10.88
N SER A 49 -0.29 19.13 12.02
CA SER A 49 -0.19 17.91 12.83
C SER A 49 -0.89 16.72 12.15
N GLY A 50 -0.35 16.28 11.01
CA GLY A 50 -0.95 15.26 10.17
C GLY A 50 0.06 14.55 9.28
N THR A 51 -0.34 13.40 8.76
CA THR A 51 0.46 12.60 7.83
C THR A 51 -0.39 12.29 6.61
N ILE A 52 0.16 12.49 5.42
CA ILE A 52 -0.46 12.07 4.16
C ILE A 52 0.02 10.65 3.86
N VAL A 53 -0.95 9.76 3.60
CA VAL A 53 -0.70 8.41 3.10
C VAL A 53 -1.32 8.32 1.70
N ARG A 54 -0.51 7.92 0.72
CA ARG A 54 -0.96 7.68 -0.65
C ARG A 54 -0.59 6.26 -1.05
N ALA A 55 -1.56 5.52 -1.56
CA ALA A 55 -1.36 4.18 -2.10
C ALA A 55 -1.60 4.18 -3.61
N ILE A 56 -0.84 3.37 -4.35
CA ILE A 56 -1.06 3.08 -5.77
C ILE A 56 -1.02 1.57 -5.92
N PHE A 57 -2.13 0.98 -6.39
CA PHE A 57 -2.20 -0.44 -6.69
C PHE A 57 -2.08 -0.64 -8.19
N GLN A 58 -1.28 -1.62 -8.60
CA GLN A 58 -1.05 -1.96 -9.99
C GLN A 58 -1.19 -3.46 -10.20
N ARG A 59 -1.85 -3.85 -11.28
CA ARG A 59 -1.84 -5.21 -11.79
C ARG A 59 -0.82 -5.31 -12.91
N VAL A 60 0.11 -6.23 -12.77
CA VAL A 60 1.06 -6.59 -13.83
C VAL A 60 0.33 -7.50 -14.81
N VAL A 61 0.14 -6.99 -16.03
CA VAL A 61 -0.50 -7.71 -17.13
C VAL A 61 0.57 -8.26 -18.05
N ASN A 62 0.60 -9.59 -18.18
CA ASN A 62 1.42 -10.29 -19.16
C ASN A 62 0.55 -10.54 -20.40
N ARG A 63 0.94 -9.95 -21.54
CA ARG A 63 0.26 -10.20 -22.81
C ARG A 63 1.04 -11.26 -23.60
N PRO A 64 0.40 -12.34 -24.08
CA PRO A 64 1.04 -13.29 -24.98
C PRO A 64 1.64 -12.56 -26.19
N GLY A 65 2.92 -12.82 -26.49
CA GLY A 65 3.65 -12.17 -27.59
C GLY A 65 4.26 -10.79 -27.28
N ALA A 66 4.01 -10.21 -26.09
CA ALA A 66 4.70 -9.00 -25.68
C ALA A 66 6.04 -9.33 -24.99
N MET A 67 7.12 -8.63 -25.36
CA MET A 67 8.42 -8.73 -24.66
C MET A 67 8.40 -8.14 -23.24
N LEU A 68 7.48 -7.21 -22.96
CA LEU A 68 7.42 -6.47 -21.69
C LEU A 68 6.04 -6.60 -21.04
N SER A 69 6.04 -6.84 -19.73
CA SER A 69 4.84 -6.77 -18.90
C SER A 69 4.41 -5.31 -18.72
N THR A 70 3.09 -5.06 -18.76
CA THR A 70 2.54 -3.71 -18.56
C THR A 70 1.95 -3.59 -17.15
N GLY A 71 2.23 -2.50 -16.45
CA GLY A 71 1.54 -2.15 -15.21
C GLY A 71 0.21 -1.45 -15.52
N GLN A 72 -0.91 -2.04 -15.10
CA GLN A 72 -2.22 -1.41 -15.13
C GLN A 72 -2.56 -0.90 -13.74
N THR A 73 -2.70 0.42 -13.57
CA THR A 73 -3.19 0.99 -12.31
C THR A 73 -4.61 0.50 -12.03
N LEU A 74 -4.83 0.01 -10.82
CA LEU A 74 -6.15 -0.39 -10.33
C LEU A 74 -6.80 0.84 -9.68
N THR A 75 -8.02 1.14 -10.09
CA THR A 75 -8.82 2.27 -9.57
C THR A 75 -10.07 1.79 -8.84
N ASP A 76 -10.11 0.52 -8.42
CA ASP A 76 -11.24 -0.09 -7.73
C ASP A 76 -11.40 0.54 -6.34
N PRO A 77 -12.48 1.29 -6.07
CA PRO A 77 -12.68 1.96 -4.79
C PRO A 77 -12.69 0.99 -3.61
N ALA A 78 -13.22 -0.22 -3.79
CA ALA A 78 -13.31 -1.20 -2.71
C ALA A 78 -11.92 -1.66 -2.22
N LEU A 79 -10.94 -1.75 -3.12
CA LEU A 79 -9.56 -2.07 -2.77
C LEU A 79 -8.93 -0.98 -1.90
N TYR A 80 -9.12 0.28 -2.29
CA TYR A 80 -8.61 1.43 -1.54
C TYR A 80 -9.30 1.56 -0.18
N GLN A 81 -10.61 1.41 -0.15
CA GLN A 81 -11.39 1.46 1.08
C GLN A 81 -10.91 0.40 2.08
N GLN A 82 -10.80 -0.85 1.65
CA GLN A 82 -10.31 -1.95 2.51
C GLN A 82 -8.90 -1.71 3.04
N PHE A 83 -8.02 -1.10 2.24
CA PHE A 83 -6.68 -0.70 2.69
C PHE A 83 -6.75 0.40 3.75
N PHE A 84 -7.43 1.50 3.46
CA PHE A 84 -7.48 2.64 4.38
C PHE A 84 -8.25 2.35 5.66
N GLU A 85 -9.26 1.48 5.63
CA GLU A 85 -9.95 0.99 6.83
C GLU A 85 -8.99 0.26 7.78
N ARG A 86 -8.15 -0.64 7.26
CA ARG A 86 -7.13 -1.36 8.07
C ARG A 86 -6.05 -0.41 8.59
N VAL A 87 -5.61 0.55 7.78
CA VAL A 87 -4.70 1.61 8.24
C VAL A 87 -5.31 2.40 9.39
N ALA A 88 -6.57 2.80 9.27
CA ALA A 88 -7.28 3.56 10.29
C ALA A 88 -7.45 2.74 11.58
N GLN A 89 -7.83 1.47 11.48
CA GLN A 89 -7.93 0.56 12.64
C GLN A 89 -6.58 0.41 13.35
N SER A 90 -5.50 0.12 12.62
CA SER A 90 -4.16 -0.02 13.21
C SER A 90 -3.65 1.30 13.82
N ALA A 91 -3.87 2.42 13.16
CA ALA A 91 -3.50 3.74 13.67
C ALA A 91 -4.28 4.09 14.94
N PHE A 92 -5.58 3.76 14.98
CA PHE A 92 -6.42 3.95 16.17
C PHE A 92 -5.91 3.15 17.36
N LEU A 93 -5.59 1.87 17.17
CA LEU A 93 -5.03 1.01 18.22
C LEU A 93 -3.66 1.49 18.73
N THR A 94 -2.83 2.04 17.83
CA THR A 94 -1.53 2.63 18.19
C THR A 94 -1.70 3.93 18.98
N ALA A 95 -2.75 4.72 18.69
CA ALA A 95 -3.02 5.98 19.38
C ALA A 95 -3.69 5.77 20.75
N HIS A 96 -4.40 4.67 20.94
CA HIS A 96 -5.14 4.33 22.17
C HIS A 96 -4.51 3.16 22.94
N SER A 97 -3.20 2.95 22.77
CA SER A 97 -2.52 1.82 23.39
C SER A 97 -2.63 1.86 24.93
N ILE A 98 -3.33 0.85 25.44
CA ILE A 98 -2.99 0.06 26.64
C ILE A 98 -1.74 -0.76 26.30
#